data_AF-A0A1E4MCE7-F1
#
_entry.id   AF-A0A1E4MCE7-F1
#
_cell.length_a   1.000
_cell.length_b   1.000
_cell.length_c   1.000
_cell.angle_alpha   90.00
_cell.angle_beta   90.00
_cell.angle_gamma   90.00
#
_symmetry.space_group_name_H-M   'P 1'
#
loop_
_entity.id
_entity.type
_entity.pdbx_description
1 polymer ?
#
loop_
_entity_poly.entity_id
_entity_poly.type
_entity_poly.pdbx_seq_one_letter_code
_entity_poly.pdbx_strand_id
1 'polypeptide(L)'
;MFAAGVVLAGLFVQANPDFVANPPESARQACDQLLDPSLCRASAVVGDLQQGKMPQAVFVPPLPDRRRTPGAIDPAISQANIASTICDPDFLAARSPRPSWTAAARRRLAGILFPGQSPENFALDQLVPISLGGAPTDARNLWLQTWTGEQSAARKDALEQELHRMVCDHRLSLISAQQMVARDWIDTARRVGMPQTLAGGQLQPSPSSPQRIAPGSVQTSQEPVILEAEIARPHQPYDVPEIPDQAQVFQ
;
A
#
# COMPACT_ATOMS: atom_id res chain seq x y z
N MET A 1 -4.50 -28.13 8.48
CA MET A 1 -4.68 -26.81 7.82
C MET A 1 -4.45 -26.84 6.31
N PHE A 2 -3.51 -27.63 5.77
CA PHE A 2 -3.30 -27.75 4.31
C PHE A 2 -4.53 -28.23 3.52
N ALA A 3 -5.26 -29.22 4.03
CA ALA A 3 -6.43 -29.77 3.33
C ALA A 3 -7.58 -28.74 3.16
N ALA A 4 -7.81 -27.88 4.16
CA ALA A 4 -8.85 -26.85 4.08
C ALA A 4 -8.51 -25.74 3.07
N GLY A 5 -7.22 -25.37 2.96
CA GLY A 5 -6.75 -24.37 1.99
C GLY A 5 -6.84 -24.86 0.54
N VAL A 6 -6.56 -26.14 0.28
CA VAL A 6 -6.66 -26.73 -1.06
C VAL A 6 -8.12 -26.85 -1.53
N VAL A 7 -9.05 -27.19 -0.61
CA VAL A 7 -10.49 -27.25 -0.92
C VAL A 7 -11.06 -25.87 -1.23
N LEU A 8 -10.68 -24.83 -0.46
CA LEU A 8 -11.08 -23.45 -0.75
C LEU A 8 -10.48 -22.93 -2.07
N ALA A 9 -9.24 -23.28 -2.39
CA ALA A 9 -8.63 -22.92 -3.67
C ALA A 9 -9.33 -23.57 -4.87
N GLY A 10 -9.73 -24.85 -4.75
CA GLY A 10 -10.49 -25.54 -5.79
C GLY A 10 -11.87 -24.91 -6.04
N LEU A 11 -12.60 -24.58 -4.98
CA LEU A 11 -13.88 -23.88 -5.08
C LEU A 11 -13.73 -22.45 -5.63
N PHE A 12 -12.67 -21.75 -5.24
CA PHE A 12 -12.35 -20.42 -5.77
C PHE A 12 -12.08 -20.45 -7.28
N VAL A 13 -11.29 -21.42 -7.76
CA VAL A 13 -11.02 -21.62 -9.19
C VAL A 13 -12.30 -21.90 -9.98
N GLN A 14 -13.20 -22.69 -9.41
CA GLN A 14 -14.47 -23.02 -10.06
C GLN A 14 -15.42 -21.81 -10.14
N ALA A 15 -15.40 -20.93 -9.14
CA ALA A 15 -16.21 -19.71 -9.10
C ALA A 15 -15.59 -18.54 -9.88
N ASN A 16 -14.27 -18.56 -10.13
CA ASN A 16 -13.52 -17.48 -10.77
C ASN A 16 -12.63 -18.02 -11.91
N PRO A 17 -13.22 -18.49 -13.03
CA PRO A 17 -12.48 -19.09 -14.14
C PRO A 17 -11.48 -18.14 -14.80
N ASP A 18 -11.73 -16.83 -14.74
CA ASP A 18 -10.82 -15.81 -15.26
C ASP A 18 -9.46 -15.80 -14.55
N PHE A 19 -9.39 -16.22 -13.29
CA PHE A 19 -8.11 -16.35 -12.55
C PHE A 19 -7.25 -17.53 -13.04
N VAL A 20 -7.85 -18.50 -13.74
CA VAL A 20 -7.10 -19.58 -14.40
C VAL A 20 -6.60 -19.11 -15.75
N ALA A 21 -7.43 -18.39 -16.50
CA ALA A 21 -7.09 -17.90 -17.83
C ALA A 21 -6.08 -16.73 -17.78
N ASN A 22 -6.22 -15.84 -16.79
CA ASN A 22 -5.41 -14.65 -16.59
C ASN A 22 -4.98 -14.58 -15.10
N PRO A 23 -3.96 -15.34 -14.70
CA PRO A 23 -3.55 -15.38 -13.31
C PRO A 23 -3.00 -14.02 -12.86
N PRO A 24 -3.34 -13.55 -11.65
CA PRO A 24 -2.79 -12.31 -11.13
C PRO A 24 -1.29 -12.46 -10.90
N GLU A 25 -0.52 -11.44 -11.28
CA GLU A 25 0.94 -11.43 -11.16
C GLU A 25 1.41 -11.19 -9.72
N SER A 26 0.50 -10.74 -8.83
CA SER A 26 0.78 -10.47 -7.42
C SER A 26 -0.46 -10.62 -6.53
N ALA A 27 -0.25 -10.80 -5.22
CA ALA A 27 -1.31 -10.79 -4.23
C ALA A 27 -2.10 -9.46 -4.23
N ARG A 28 -1.44 -8.33 -4.52
CA ARG A 28 -2.09 -7.03 -4.68
C ARG A 28 -3.08 -7.05 -5.84
N GLN A 29 -2.63 -7.44 -7.03
CA GLN A 29 -3.51 -7.53 -8.20
C GLN A 29 -4.64 -8.54 -7.97
N ALA A 30 -4.35 -9.65 -7.31
CA ALA A 30 -5.34 -10.66 -6.96
C ALA A 30 -6.42 -10.11 -6.02
N CYS A 31 -6.05 -9.23 -5.09
CA CYS A 31 -6.98 -8.55 -4.20
C CYS A 31 -7.76 -7.42 -4.87
N ASP A 32 -7.10 -6.61 -5.71
CA ASP A 32 -7.73 -5.50 -6.41
C ASP A 32 -8.85 -5.97 -7.36
N GLN A 33 -8.75 -7.19 -7.88
CA GLN A 33 -9.72 -7.80 -8.78
C GLN A 33 -10.90 -8.51 -8.07
N LEU A 34 -10.83 -8.71 -6.75
CA LEU A 34 -11.84 -9.46 -6.01
C LEU A 34 -12.71 -8.55 -5.14
N LEU A 35 -14.02 -8.71 -5.26
CA LEU A 35 -15.00 -7.98 -4.45
C LEU A 35 -15.02 -8.42 -2.98
N ASP A 36 -14.54 -9.63 -2.68
CA ASP A 36 -14.49 -10.20 -1.32
C ASP A 36 -13.03 -10.33 -0.82
N PRO A 37 -12.62 -9.53 0.17
CA PRO A 37 -11.28 -9.59 0.78
C PRO A 37 -10.94 -10.94 1.44
N SER A 38 -11.94 -11.77 1.79
CA SER A 38 -11.69 -13.11 2.31
C SER A 38 -11.16 -14.07 1.24
N LEU A 39 -11.44 -13.78 -0.04
CA LEU A 39 -10.97 -14.55 -1.19
C LEU A 39 -9.55 -14.17 -1.63
N CYS A 40 -9.04 -13.01 -1.23
CA CYS A 40 -7.65 -12.59 -1.45
C CYS A 40 -6.61 -13.65 -1.08
N ARG A 41 -6.82 -14.33 0.06
CA ARG A 41 -5.86 -15.34 0.54
C ARG A 41 -5.92 -16.59 -0.33
N ALA A 42 -7.10 -16.94 -0.84
CA ALA A 42 -7.27 -18.08 -1.73
C ALA A 42 -6.66 -17.80 -3.11
N SER A 43 -6.83 -16.58 -3.65
CA SER A 43 -6.26 -16.20 -4.95
C SER A 43 -4.73 -16.11 -4.94
N ALA A 44 -4.13 -15.58 -3.87
CA ALA A 44 -2.68 -15.58 -3.70
C ALA A 44 -2.09 -17.01 -3.69
N VAL A 45 -2.77 -17.95 -3.02
CA VAL A 45 -2.39 -19.37 -3.00
C VAL A 45 -2.47 -20.01 -4.40
N VAL A 46 -3.51 -19.68 -5.19
CA VAL A 46 -3.65 -20.17 -6.57
C VAL A 46 -2.51 -19.66 -7.45
N GLY A 47 -2.15 -18.37 -7.33
CA GLY A 47 -1.02 -17.78 -8.06
C GLY A 47 0.32 -18.45 -7.74
N ASP A 48 0.59 -18.72 -6.46
CA ASP A 48 1.80 -19.45 -6.05
C ASP A 48 1.84 -20.85 -6.68
N LEU A 49 0.74 -21.60 -6.58
CA LEU A 49 0.66 -22.96 -7.12
C LEU A 49 0.83 -23.00 -8.65
N GLN A 50 0.26 -22.05 -9.39
CA GLN A 50 0.43 -21.94 -10.84
C GLN A 50 1.88 -21.64 -11.24
N GLN A 51 2.63 -20.93 -10.40
CA GLN A 51 4.06 -20.68 -10.59
C GLN A 51 4.94 -21.87 -10.12
N GLY A 52 4.33 -23.01 -9.75
CA GLY A 52 5.04 -24.16 -9.20
C GLY A 52 5.64 -23.89 -7.81
N LYS A 53 5.23 -22.81 -7.15
CA LYS A 53 5.67 -22.46 -5.79
C LYS A 53 4.72 -23.08 -4.78
N MET A 54 5.30 -23.75 -3.78
CA MET A 54 4.53 -24.16 -2.60
C MET A 54 4.12 -22.90 -1.83
N PRO A 55 2.82 -22.68 -1.54
CA PRO A 55 2.37 -21.54 -0.76
C PRO A 55 3.04 -21.58 0.61
N GLN A 56 3.88 -20.59 0.90
CA GLN A 56 4.48 -20.44 2.23
C GLN A 56 3.61 -19.48 3.02
N ALA A 57 3.00 -19.99 4.10
CA ALA A 57 2.28 -19.15 5.04
C ALA A 57 3.28 -18.33 5.87
N VAL A 58 3.63 -17.14 5.37
CA VAL A 58 4.40 -16.17 6.14
C VAL A 58 3.45 -15.40 7.05
N PHE A 59 3.74 -15.42 8.34
CA PHE A 59 3.01 -14.62 9.31
C PHE A 59 3.56 -13.20 9.29
N VAL A 60 2.74 -12.26 8.83
CA VAL A 60 3.00 -10.82 8.96
C VAL A 60 2.18 -10.31 10.14
N PRO A 61 2.80 -9.80 11.22
CA PRO A 61 2.07 -9.18 12.30
C PRO A 61 1.18 -8.04 11.76
N PRO A 62 -0.08 -7.91 12.20
CA PRO A 62 -0.96 -6.85 11.72
C PRO A 62 -0.68 -5.48 12.38
N LEU A 63 0.28 -5.42 13.30
CA LEU A 63 0.82 -4.20 13.90
C LEU A 63 2.35 -4.23 13.82
N PRO A 64 3.03 -3.09 13.62
CA PRO A 64 4.47 -3.06 13.65
C PRO A 64 5.01 -3.19 15.08
N ASP A 65 6.30 -3.52 15.20
CA ASP A 65 7.01 -3.39 16.47
C ASP A 65 7.11 -1.91 16.86
N ARG A 66 6.44 -1.54 17.96
CA ARG A 66 6.36 -0.16 18.45
C ARG A 66 7.71 0.45 18.83
N ARG A 67 8.74 -0.35 19.14
CA ARG A 67 10.09 0.18 19.43
C ARG A 67 10.79 0.64 18.16
N ARG A 68 10.49 -0.01 17.04
CA ARG A 68 11.15 0.21 15.75
C ARG A 68 10.37 1.16 14.87
N THR A 69 9.04 1.04 14.88
CA THR A 69 8.12 1.90 14.14
C THR A 69 7.16 2.56 15.15
N PRO A 70 7.64 3.53 15.95
CA PRO A 70 6.78 4.28 16.88
C PRO A 70 5.79 5.22 16.17
N GLY A 71 5.94 5.48 14.87
CA GLY A 71 5.09 6.40 14.10
C GLY A 71 5.66 7.81 14.08
N ALA A 72 6.81 8.00 13.42
CA ALA A 72 7.44 9.32 13.32
C ALA A 72 6.55 10.30 12.52
N ILE A 73 6.44 11.53 13.02
CA ILE A 73 5.68 12.63 12.43
C ILE A 73 6.61 13.65 11.77
N ASP A 74 6.08 14.39 10.81
CA ASP A 74 6.75 15.51 10.18
C ASP A 74 6.63 16.76 11.07
N PRO A 75 7.74 17.29 11.63
CA PRO A 75 7.68 18.44 12.53
C PRO A 75 7.24 19.74 11.84
N ALA A 76 7.23 19.79 10.51
CA ALA A 76 6.71 20.94 9.77
C ALA A 76 5.17 20.98 9.74
N ILE A 77 4.49 19.89 10.13
CA ILE A 77 3.04 19.77 10.12
C ILE A 77 2.51 19.90 11.55
N SER A 78 1.52 20.76 11.74
CA SER A 78 0.94 21.08 13.04
C SER A 78 -0.57 21.29 12.91
N GLN A 79 -1.28 21.26 14.04
CA GLN A 79 -2.71 21.56 14.05
C GLN A 79 -3.03 22.93 13.44
N ALA A 80 -2.14 23.91 13.60
CA ALA A 80 -2.33 25.29 13.15
C ALA A 80 -2.21 25.45 11.62
N ASN A 81 -1.55 24.52 10.93
CA ASN A 81 -1.29 24.63 9.49
C ASN A 81 -1.92 23.50 8.66
N ILE A 82 -2.86 22.72 9.22
CA ILE A 82 -3.49 21.60 8.49
C ILE A 82 -4.16 22.03 7.19
N ALA A 83 -4.74 23.24 7.15
CA ALA A 83 -5.45 23.77 5.99
C ALA A 83 -4.53 23.98 4.77
N SER A 84 -3.26 24.34 4.99
CA SER A 84 -2.25 24.54 3.93
C SER A 84 -1.24 23.39 3.85
N THR A 85 -1.50 22.28 4.54
CA THR A 85 -0.63 21.10 4.54
C THR A 85 -1.47 19.86 4.24
N ILE A 86 -1.81 19.06 5.25
CA ILE A 86 -2.44 17.76 5.05
C ILE A 86 -3.85 17.85 4.42
N CYS A 87 -4.54 18.99 4.53
CA CYS A 87 -5.84 19.20 3.88
C CYS A 87 -5.72 19.82 2.47
N ASP A 88 -4.50 20.13 2.04
CA ASP A 88 -4.20 20.59 0.69
C ASP A 88 -3.72 19.38 -0.16
N PRO A 89 -4.45 19.00 -1.23
CA PRO A 89 -4.07 17.88 -2.07
C PRO A 89 -2.73 18.10 -2.79
N ASP A 90 -2.36 19.34 -3.13
CA ASP A 90 -1.10 19.63 -3.80
C ASP A 90 0.09 19.45 -2.86
N PHE A 91 -0.08 19.83 -1.59
CA PHE A 91 0.90 19.54 -0.55
C PHE A 91 1.10 18.03 -0.37
N LEU A 92 0.01 17.25 -0.28
CA LEU A 92 0.10 15.78 -0.14
C LEU A 92 0.81 15.14 -1.34
N ALA A 93 0.49 15.58 -2.56
CA ALA A 93 1.14 15.09 -3.77
C ALA A 93 2.64 15.41 -3.77
N ALA A 94 3.02 16.63 -3.39
CA ALA A 94 4.41 17.05 -3.32
C ALA A 94 5.20 16.35 -2.19
N ARG A 95 4.53 16.00 -1.08
CA ARG A 95 5.16 15.34 0.08
C ARG A 95 5.28 13.83 -0.08
N SER A 96 4.49 13.22 -0.97
CA SER A 96 4.49 11.78 -1.21
C SER A 96 5.80 11.30 -1.86
N PRO A 97 6.43 10.23 -1.34
CA PRO A 97 7.60 9.64 -1.99
C PRO A 97 7.30 9.19 -3.42
N ARG A 98 8.30 9.32 -4.30
CA ARG A 98 8.19 8.86 -5.68
C ARG A 98 7.92 7.34 -5.72
N PRO A 99 7.12 6.83 -6.66
CA PRO A 99 6.83 5.40 -6.77
C PRO A 99 8.08 4.51 -6.85
N SER A 100 9.14 4.99 -7.54
CA SER A 100 10.41 4.27 -7.64
C SER A 100 11.11 4.11 -6.30
N TRP A 101 11.06 5.12 -5.43
CA TRP A 101 11.63 5.06 -4.08
C TRP A 101 10.82 4.09 -3.21
N THR A 102 9.49 4.20 -3.23
CA THR A 102 8.59 3.29 -2.49
C THR A 102 8.81 1.84 -2.89
N ALA A 103 8.93 1.56 -4.20
CA ALA A 103 9.22 0.22 -4.70
C ALA A 103 10.60 -0.29 -4.24
N ALA A 104 11.64 0.54 -4.28
CA ALA A 104 12.97 0.17 -3.83
C ALA A 104 13.03 -0.12 -2.32
N ALA A 105 12.45 0.76 -1.50
CA ALA A 105 12.37 0.60 -0.05
C ALA A 105 11.58 -0.66 0.33
N ARG A 106 10.43 -0.91 -0.32
CA ARG A 106 9.66 -2.15 -0.15
C ARG A 106 10.48 -3.39 -0.44
N ARG A 107 11.17 -3.44 -1.60
CA ARG A 107 12.00 -4.60 -1.99
C ARG A 107 13.12 -4.85 -0.98
N ARG A 108 13.81 -3.79 -0.54
CA ARG A 108 14.88 -3.89 0.46
C ARG A 108 14.35 -4.45 1.78
N LEU A 109 13.26 -3.87 2.31
CA LEU A 109 12.69 -4.30 3.58
C LEU A 109 12.13 -5.72 3.51
N ALA A 110 11.48 -6.10 2.40
CA ALA A 110 10.94 -7.43 2.22
C ALA A 110 12.05 -8.49 2.10
N GLY A 111 13.14 -8.18 1.40
CA GLY A 111 14.29 -9.08 1.29
C GLY A 111 14.97 -9.37 2.63
N ILE A 112 14.94 -8.40 3.57
CA ILE A 112 15.50 -8.55 4.92
C ILE A 112 14.53 -9.33 5.83
N LEU A 113 13.26 -8.91 5.89
CA LEU A 113 12.29 -9.43 6.85
C LEU A 113 11.67 -10.77 6.44
N PHE A 114 11.51 -10.98 5.13
CA PHE A 114 10.77 -12.10 4.56
C PHE A 114 11.55 -12.71 3.38
N PRO A 115 12.77 -13.24 3.63
CA PRO A 115 13.60 -13.81 2.58
C PRO A 115 12.85 -14.91 1.80
N GLY A 116 12.93 -14.85 0.47
CA GLY A 116 12.22 -15.78 -0.42
C GLY A 116 10.76 -15.42 -0.74
N GLN A 117 10.19 -14.40 -0.09
CA GLN A 117 8.88 -13.87 -0.45
C GLN A 117 8.95 -12.83 -1.57
N SER A 118 7.91 -12.76 -2.39
CA SER A 118 7.76 -11.67 -3.35
C SER A 118 7.52 -10.35 -2.60
N PRO A 119 8.27 -9.28 -2.86
CA PRO A 119 8.00 -7.95 -2.31
C PRO A 119 6.60 -7.42 -2.66
N GLU A 120 5.99 -7.93 -3.73
CA GLU A 120 4.63 -7.56 -4.15
C GLU A 120 3.53 -8.12 -3.24
N ASN A 121 3.88 -9.06 -2.35
CA ASN A 121 2.96 -9.57 -1.32
C ASN A 121 2.73 -8.54 -0.20
N PHE A 122 3.54 -7.47 -0.16
CA PHE A 122 3.52 -6.48 0.90
C PHE A 122 3.25 -5.07 0.35
N ALA A 123 2.66 -4.24 1.19
CA ALA A 123 2.67 -2.79 1.10
C ALA A 123 3.89 -2.27 1.86
N LEU A 124 4.59 -1.27 1.32
CA LEU A 124 5.40 -0.40 2.17
C LEU A 124 4.45 0.62 2.76
N ASP A 125 4.29 0.59 4.06
CA ASP A 125 3.27 1.33 4.76
C ASP A 125 3.89 2.28 5.78
N GLN A 126 3.16 3.36 6.09
CA GLN A 126 3.48 4.36 7.08
C GLN A 126 2.57 4.22 8.29
N LEU A 127 3.10 4.00 9.49
CA LEU A 127 2.24 3.81 10.68
C LEU A 127 1.37 5.05 10.95
N VAL A 128 1.93 6.24 10.83
CA VAL A 128 1.17 7.49 10.70
C VAL A 128 1.23 7.90 9.22
N PRO A 129 0.11 8.00 8.50
CA PRO A 129 0.14 8.34 7.08
C PRO A 129 0.51 9.82 6.86
N ILE A 130 0.96 10.15 5.65
CA ILE A 130 1.26 11.53 5.24
C ILE A 130 0.02 12.43 5.40
N SER A 131 -1.17 11.90 5.13
CA SER A 131 -2.45 12.59 5.33
C SER A 131 -2.74 12.95 6.79
N LEU A 132 -2.04 12.35 7.75
CA LEU A 132 -2.07 12.70 9.17
C LEU A 132 -0.72 13.26 9.65
N GLY A 133 0.09 13.77 8.73
CA GLY A 133 1.37 14.42 9.04
C GLY A 133 2.49 13.47 9.45
N GLY A 134 2.42 12.20 9.02
CA GLY A 134 3.53 11.26 9.18
C GLY A 134 4.78 11.67 8.41
N ALA A 135 5.95 11.30 8.94
CA ALA A 135 7.21 11.49 8.25
C ALA A 135 7.31 10.48 7.07
N PRO A 136 7.43 10.96 5.81
CA PRO A 136 7.19 10.12 4.63
C PRO A 136 8.27 9.06 4.37
N THR A 137 9.49 9.29 4.85
CA THR A 137 10.66 8.44 4.57
C THR A 137 11.45 8.05 5.83
N ASP A 138 10.96 8.41 7.02
CA ASP A 138 11.61 8.06 8.29
C ASP A 138 11.37 6.58 8.61
N ALA A 139 12.44 5.80 8.79
CA ALA A 139 12.34 4.38 9.10
C ALA A 139 11.51 4.10 10.37
N ARG A 140 11.42 5.04 11.32
CA ARG A 140 10.59 4.95 12.52
C ARG A 140 9.09 5.11 12.23
N ASN A 141 8.71 5.38 10.99
CA ASN A 141 7.34 5.40 10.52
C ASN A 141 7.05 4.32 9.47
N LEU A 142 8.06 3.58 9.00
CA LEU A 142 7.89 2.62 7.90
C LEU A 142 7.85 1.18 8.39
N TRP A 143 7.01 0.37 7.75
CA TRP A 143 6.91 -1.07 8.00
C TRP A 143 6.29 -1.79 6.78
N LEU A 144 6.29 -3.13 6.81
CA LEU A 144 5.61 -3.94 5.80
C LEU A 144 4.27 -4.43 6.32
N GLN A 145 3.23 -4.20 5.54
CA GLN A 145 1.89 -4.74 5.79
C GLN A 145 1.47 -5.69 4.68
N THR A 146 0.68 -6.71 5.00
CA THR A 146 0.13 -7.64 4.01
C THR A 146 -1.06 -7.02 3.27
N TRP A 147 -1.22 -7.35 1.98
CA TRP A 147 -2.43 -7.05 1.22
C TRP A 147 -3.61 -7.98 1.55
N THR A 148 -3.34 -9.11 2.19
CA THR A 148 -4.32 -10.18 2.41
C THR A 148 -4.75 -10.30 3.87
N GLY A 149 -5.96 -10.80 4.10
CA GLY A 149 -6.52 -11.03 5.44
C GLY A 149 -7.34 -9.85 5.98
N GLU A 150 -7.95 -10.03 7.16
CA GLU A 150 -8.88 -9.05 7.73
C GLU A 150 -8.24 -7.73 8.17
N GLN A 151 -6.93 -7.75 8.43
CA GLN A 151 -6.13 -6.61 8.86
C GLN A 151 -5.13 -6.19 7.76
N SER A 152 -5.65 -6.08 6.54
CA SER A 152 -4.89 -5.74 5.34
C SER A 152 -4.53 -4.26 5.27
N ALA A 153 -3.56 -3.96 4.42
CA ALA A 153 -3.20 -2.58 4.07
C ALA A 153 -4.41 -1.78 3.55
N ALA A 154 -5.23 -2.36 2.68
CA ALA A 154 -6.43 -1.69 2.17
C ALA A 154 -7.41 -1.26 3.28
N ARG A 155 -7.55 -2.07 4.33
CA ARG A 155 -8.40 -1.72 5.48
C ARG A 155 -7.80 -0.56 6.28
N LYS A 156 -6.48 -0.55 6.45
CA LYS A 156 -5.80 0.56 7.13
C LYS A 156 -5.93 1.84 6.30
N ASP A 157 -5.71 1.79 4.99
CA ASP A 157 -5.89 2.93 4.08
C ASP A 157 -7.29 3.55 4.21
N ALA A 158 -8.33 2.72 4.30
CA ALA A 158 -9.71 3.19 4.49
C ALA A 158 -9.92 3.89 5.84
N LEU A 159 -9.33 3.35 6.93
CA LEU A 159 -9.35 4.03 8.23
C LEU A 159 -8.62 5.38 8.15
N GLU A 160 -7.46 5.42 7.51
CA GLU A 160 -6.65 6.63 7.39
C GLU A 160 -7.36 7.74 6.63
N GLN A 161 -8.07 7.40 5.55
CA GLN A 161 -8.91 8.34 4.82
C GLN A 161 -10.02 8.91 5.71
N GLU A 162 -10.69 8.07 6.52
CA GLU A 162 -11.73 8.54 7.43
C GLU A 162 -11.18 9.43 8.55
N LEU A 163 -10.03 9.06 9.14
CA LEU A 163 -9.35 9.90 10.13
C LEU A 163 -8.93 11.25 9.53
N HIS A 164 -8.37 11.24 8.32
CA HIS A 164 -7.97 12.44 7.59
C HIS A 164 -9.16 13.37 7.33
N ARG A 165 -10.28 12.82 6.84
CA ARG A 165 -11.54 13.54 6.66
C ARG A 165 -12.00 14.19 7.96
N MET A 166 -12.01 13.45 9.07
CA MET A 166 -12.40 14.01 10.38
C MET A 166 -11.45 15.12 10.86
N VAL A 167 -10.16 15.05 10.56
CA VAL A 167 -9.18 16.10 10.89
C VAL A 167 -9.42 17.36 10.05
N CYS A 168 -9.61 17.21 8.74
CA CYS A 168 -9.87 18.34 7.85
C CYS A 168 -11.25 18.96 8.05
N ASP A 169 -12.23 18.20 8.54
CA ASP A 169 -13.52 18.71 8.99
C ASP A 169 -13.48 19.33 10.40
N HIS A 170 -12.31 19.36 11.05
CA HIS A 170 -12.12 19.82 12.44
C HIS A 170 -12.93 19.05 13.50
N ARG A 171 -13.39 17.83 13.17
CA ARG A 171 -14.11 16.93 14.08
C ARG A 171 -13.18 16.12 14.98
N LEU A 172 -11.92 15.99 14.60
CA LEU A 172 -10.87 15.30 15.33
C LEU A 172 -9.58 16.13 15.28
N SER A 173 -8.86 16.23 16.39
CA SER A 173 -7.55 16.90 16.36
C SER A 173 -6.50 16.03 15.66
N LEU A 174 -5.55 16.66 14.98
CA LEU A 174 -4.43 15.99 14.32
C LEU A 174 -3.68 15.06 15.30
N ILE A 175 -3.37 15.56 16.49
CA ILE A 175 -2.64 14.78 17.50
C ILE A 175 -3.43 13.57 17.99
N SER A 176 -4.77 13.69 18.12
CA SER A 176 -5.62 12.55 18.44
C SER A 176 -5.61 11.50 17.34
N ALA A 177 -5.74 11.91 16.07
CA ALA A 177 -5.70 10.99 14.92
C ALA A 177 -4.36 10.25 14.83
N GLN A 178 -3.24 10.97 14.99
CA GLN A 178 -1.89 10.41 15.02
C GLN A 178 -1.74 9.37 16.14
N GLN A 179 -2.20 9.68 17.36
CA GLN A 179 -2.14 8.76 18.49
C GLN A 179 -3.01 7.51 18.29
N MET A 180 -4.19 7.67 17.69
CA MET A 180 -5.11 6.57 17.41
C MET A 180 -4.46 5.55 16.46
N VAL A 181 -3.93 6.02 15.32
CA VAL A 181 -3.31 5.12 14.33
C VAL A 181 -1.99 4.53 14.83
N ALA A 182 -1.13 5.33 15.48
CA ALA A 182 0.18 4.88 15.95
C ALA A 182 0.10 3.89 17.13
N ARG A 183 -0.92 4.03 17.98
CA ARG A 183 -1.10 3.12 19.12
C ARG A 183 -1.62 1.77 18.66
N ASP A 184 -2.77 1.77 18.01
CA ASP A 184 -3.45 0.55 17.57
C ASP A 184 -4.50 0.92 16.52
N TRP A 185 -4.09 0.88 15.25
CA TRP A 185 -4.99 1.18 14.14
C TRP A 185 -6.13 0.16 14.03
N ILE A 186 -5.95 -1.09 14.51
CA ILE A 186 -6.98 -2.14 14.47
C ILE A 186 -8.09 -1.83 15.47
N ASP A 187 -7.72 -1.52 16.72
CA ASP A 187 -8.68 -1.09 17.74
C ASP A 187 -9.36 0.21 17.33
N THR A 188 -8.62 1.12 16.70
CA THR A 188 -9.18 2.36 16.14
C THR A 188 -10.23 2.08 15.08
N ALA A 189 -9.95 1.20 14.10
CA ALA A 189 -10.91 0.79 13.08
C ALA A 189 -12.20 0.24 13.70
N ARG A 190 -12.07 -0.57 14.76
CA ARG A 190 -13.22 -1.09 15.51
C ARG A 190 -14.05 0.03 16.15
N ARG A 191 -13.40 1.02 16.78
CA ARG A 191 -14.07 2.13 17.47
C ARG A 191 -14.76 3.11 16.51
N VAL A 192 -14.16 3.35 15.34
CA VAL A 192 -14.74 4.18 14.27
C VAL A 192 -15.89 3.46 13.56
N GLY A 193 -16.13 2.19 13.90
CA GLY A 193 -17.23 1.42 13.33
C GLY A 193 -16.95 0.93 11.91
N MET A 194 -15.68 0.81 11.52
CA MET A 194 -15.31 0.25 10.23
C MET A 194 -15.68 -1.24 10.21
N PRO A 195 -16.68 -1.66 9.40
CA PRO A 195 -17.08 -3.06 9.31
C PRO A 195 -15.90 -3.93 8.88
N GLN A 196 -15.92 -5.19 9.32
CA GLN A 196 -14.82 -6.11 9.08
C GLN A 196 -14.66 -6.51 7.60
N THR A 197 -15.65 -6.17 6.78
CA THR A 197 -15.79 -6.53 5.37
C THR A 197 -15.65 -5.36 4.38
N LEU A 198 -15.36 -4.13 4.84
CA LEU A 198 -15.08 -3.03 3.91
C LEU A 198 -13.59 -2.98 3.52
N ALA A 199 -13.30 -3.24 2.24
CA ALA A 199 -12.42 -2.41 1.42
C ALA A 199 -12.44 -2.85 -0.06
N GLY A 200 -13.64 -2.99 -0.66
CA GLY A 200 -13.84 -3.08 -2.11
C GLY A 200 -14.37 -1.77 -2.72
N GLY A 201 -14.40 -0.68 -1.93
CA GLY A 201 -14.78 0.64 -2.41
C GLY A 201 -13.60 1.29 -3.10
N GLN A 202 -13.57 1.20 -4.43
CA GLN A 202 -12.67 1.90 -5.37
C GLN A 202 -11.41 2.51 -4.73
N LEU A 203 -10.28 1.82 -4.90
CA LEU A 203 -9.00 2.49 -5.08
C LEU A 203 -9.16 3.47 -6.25
N GLN A 204 -9.61 4.70 -5.99
CA GLN A 204 -9.33 5.80 -6.88
C GLN A 204 -7.88 6.21 -6.60
N PRO A 205 -6.95 6.01 -7.53
CA PRO A 205 -5.70 6.75 -7.46
C PRO A 205 -6.06 8.24 -7.39
N SER A 206 -5.35 8.99 -6.55
CA SER A 206 -5.37 10.45 -6.59
C SER A 206 -5.36 10.91 -8.05
N PRO A 207 -6.21 11.86 -8.47
CA PRO A 207 -6.29 12.24 -9.86
C PRO A 207 -5.01 13.01 -10.23
N SER A 208 -4.01 12.30 -10.73
CA SER A 208 -3.17 12.87 -11.78
C SER A 208 -4.10 13.15 -12.96
N SER A 209 -4.54 14.41 -13.05
CA SER A 209 -5.39 14.92 -14.12
C SER A 209 -4.93 14.38 -15.49
N PRO A 210 -5.80 13.67 -16.23
CA PRO A 210 -5.58 13.50 -17.66
C PRO A 210 -5.82 14.88 -18.30
N GLN A 211 -4.76 15.50 -18.80
CA GLN A 211 -4.91 16.64 -19.70
C GLN A 211 -5.81 16.20 -20.85
N ARG A 212 -6.99 16.82 -20.94
CA ARG A 212 -7.95 16.62 -22.02
C ARG A 212 -7.39 17.35 -23.25
N ILE A 213 -6.62 16.66 -24.08
CA ILE A 213 -6.26 17.18 -25.41
C ILE A 213 -7.55 17.24 -26.22
N ALA A 214 -7.92 18.45 -26.64
CA ALA A 214 -9.06 18.68 -27.53
C ALA A 214 -8.81 17.99 -28.89
N PRO A 215 -9.85 17.45 -29.57
CA PRO A 215 -9.67 16.82 -30.87
C PRO A 215 -9.36 17.89 -31.92
N GLY A 216 -8.06 18.12 -32.15
CA GLY A 216 -7.56 18.74 -33.38
C GLY A 216 -7.63 17.72 -34.51
N SER A 217 -8.20 18.13 -35.64
CA SER A 217 -8.34 17.38 -36.89
C SER A 217 -7.08 16.59 -37.27
N VAL A 218 -7.19 15.27 -37.29
CA VAL A 218 -6.16 14.34 -37.81
C VAL A 218 -6.10 14.50 -39.33
N GLN A 219 -5.02 15.10 -39.84
CA GLN A 219 -4.59 14.89 -41.21
C GLN A 219 -3.73 13.62 -41.23
N THR A 220 -4.18 12.64 -41.99
CA THR A 220 -3.48 11.38 -42.23
C THR A 220 -2.28 11.60 -43.14
N SER A 221 -1.06 11.50 -42.60
CA SER A 221 0.14 11.20 -43.38
C SER A 221 0.73 9.88 -42.89
N GLN A 222 0.77 8.90 -43.80
CA GLN A 222 1.36 7.58 -43.58
C GLN A 222 2.89 7.68 -43.66
N GLU A 223 3.55 7.92 -42.53
CA GLU A 223 4.97 7.58 -42.35
C GLU A 223 5.17 7.08 -40.90
N PRO A 224 5.99 6.03 -40.69
CA PRO A 224 6.23 5.50 -39.35
C PRO A 224 7.04 6.52 -38.53
N VAL A 225 6.44 7.01 -37.44
CA VAL A 225 7.12 7.85 -36.46
C VAL A 225 8.14 6.99 -35.70
N ILE A 226 9.43 7.21 -35.97
CA ILE A 226 10.51 6.65 -35.15
C ILE A 226 10.73 7.60 -33.97
N LEU A 227 10.38 7.15 -32.76
CA LEU A 227 10.69 7.85 -31.52
C LEU A 227 12.09 7.46 -31.07
N GLU A 228 13.09 8.29 -31.41
CA GLU A 228 14.41 8.23 -30.78
C GLU A 228 14.28 8.80 -29.35
N ALA A 229 14.19 7.91 -28.36
CA ALA A 229 14.22 8.29 -26.96
C ALA A 229 15.68 8.50 -26.53
N GLU A 230 16.10 9.75 -26.40
CA GLU A 230 17.41 10.08 -25.86
C GLU A 230 17.40 9.87 -24.33
N ILE A 231 18.04 8.77 -23.90
CA ILE A 231 18.13 8.42 -22.48
C ILE A 231 19.16 9.34 -21.83
N ALA A 232 18.70 10.46 -21.26
CA ALA A 232 19.51 11.24 -20.35
C ALA A 232 19.78 10.42 -19.07
N ARG A 233 21.05 10.08 -18.81
CA ARG A 233 21.56 9.70 -17.48
C ARG A 233 22.95 10.31 -17.28
N PRO A 234 23.32 10.69 -16.03
CA PRO A 234 22.82 10.13 -14.78
C PRO A 234 22.26 11.16 -13.77
N HIS A 235 21.12 10.85 -13.17
CA HIS A 235 20.73 11.42 -11.88
C HIS A 235 21.50 10.69 -10.77
N GLN A 236 21.81 11.43 -9.70
CA GLN A 236 22.41 10.89 -8.47
C GLN A 236 21.67 9.63 -8.01
N PRO A 237 22.38 8.63 -7.45
CA PRO A 237 21.76 7.49 -6.81
C PRO A 237 20.72 7.99 -5.80
N TYR A 238 19.49 7.50 -5.90
CA TYR A 238 18.50 7.74 -4.86
C TYR A 238 18.95 6.95 -3.64
N ASP A 239 19.52 7.63 -2.66
CA ASP A 239 19.83 7.02 -1.37
C ASP A 239 18.51 6.62 -0.70
N VAL A 240 18.17 5.34 -0.78
CA VAL A 240 17.20 4.72 0.11
C VAL A 240 17.87 4.75 1.49
N PRO A 241 17.35 5.50 2.47
CA PRO A 241 17.93 5.56 3.80
C PRO A 241 18.19 4.16 4.32
N GLU A 242 19.26 4.00 5.07
CA GLU A 242 19.58 2.72 5.69
C GLU A 242 18.43 2.34 6.62
N ILE A 243 17.63 1.35 6.20
CA ILE A 243 16.56 0.84 7.02
C ILE A 243 17.25 0.05 8.14
N PRO A 244 17.08 0.42 9.43
CA PRO A 244 17.76 -0.24 10.53
C PRO A 244 17.53 -1.74 10.46
N ASP A 245 18.63 -2.50 10.48
CA ASP A 245 18.57 -3.94 10.29
C ASP A 245 17.72 -4.58 11.39
N GLN A 246 16.64 -5.25 10.99
CA GLN A 246 15.70 -5.83 11.95
C GLN A 246 16.12 -7.22 12.44
N ALA A 247 17.19 -7.76 11.88
CA ALA A 247 17.72 -9.08 12.21
C ALA A 247 18.37 -9.20 13.60
N GLN A 248 18.64 -8.10 14.32
CA GLN A 248 19.36 -8.16 15.62
C GLN A 248 18.49 -8.40 16.87
N VAL A 249 17.19 -8.72 16.76
CA VAL A 249 16.32 -8.91 17.96
C VAL A 249 15.48 -10.19 17.88
N PHE A 250 16.03 -11.25 17.28
CA PHE A 250 15.58 -12.63 17.51
C PHE A 250 16.56 -13.42 18.42
N GLN A 251 17.27 -12.71 19.31
CA GLN A 251 18.01 -13.28 20.43
C GLN A 251 17.38 -12.83 21.75
#